data_AF-A0AAW8DJW6-F1
#
_entry.id   AF-A0AAW8DJW6-F1
#
_cell.length_a   1.000
_cell.length_b   1.000
_cell.length_c   1.000
_cell.angle_alpha   90.00
_cell.angle_beta   90.00
_cell.angle_gamma   90.00
#
_symmetry.space_group_name_H-M   'P 1'
#
loop_
_entity.id
_entity.type
_entity.pdbx_description
1 polymer ?
#
loop_
_entity_poly.entity_id
_entity_poly.type
_entity_poly.pdbx_seq_one_letter_code
_entity_poly.pdbx_strand_id
1 'polypeptide(L)'
;MTEKSPIPKDPDADIHDDGDEPAFEWMKPAAKSAATDARPAGAPDGARDSSSTREPEEGRPGDGAVGAATAGEAARPPAGLPPAGRPVAGPSVAGQQAESRADRKAAEAAEAGQEPALFAEPLPTSALQVRPPEAEVERRNHEREQAANAKPLAPRIFQVLLAVFYPVVLLVLAIRAVASPLFLWVEYYRPGFPGDGYGFNADDRMTYGSYALDYLSNWSGPRYLGELVNQNGEKLFKEGEVSHMADVKTVMLSAFGAGGLMIIIGIIAMLYLRKRSTGGIRRGMFAGSIVTLVLILGLGTLAALGWQQFFTDFHHIFFANGTWTFALDDTLIRLFPGQYWMDSGIAIGALVFITALLTLIFTWPTRRRRGLAPKNQAAAEHSADADPEVRAEAGTPEK
;
A
#
# COMPACT_ATOMS: atom_id res chain seq x y z
N MET A 1 54.09 -44.37 -1.29
CA MET A 1 53.77 -43.73 0.01
C MET A 1 54.89 -42.75 0.30
N THR A 2 54.69 -41.43 0.28
CA THR A 2 53.42 -40.68 0.22
C THR A 2 53.68 -39.33 -0.47
N GLU A 3 52.79 -38.89 -1.36
CA GLU A 3 52.84 -37.55 -1.95
C GLU A 3 52.49 -36.48 -0.91
N LYS A 4 53.03 -35.26 -1.10
CA LYS A 4 52.46 -34.05 -0.49
C LYS A 4 52.72 -32.83 -1.38
N SER A 5 51.75 -32.47 -2.21
CA SER A 5 51.80 -31.26 -3.03
C SER A 5 51.89 -29.99 -2.16
N PRO A 6 52.62 -28.95 -2.62
CA PRO A 6 52.51 -27.63 -2.03
C PRO A 6 51.16 -27.00 -2.40
N ILE A 7 50.45 -26.48 -1.41
CA ILE A 7 49.22 -25.72 -1.57
C ILE A 7 49.60 -24.33 -2.13
N PRO A 8 49.00 -23.83 -3.22
CA PRO A 8 49.14 -22.43 -3.62
C PRO A 8 48.58 -21.54 -2.51
N LYS A 9 49.32 -20.52 -2.11
CA LYS A 9 48.77 -19.48 -1.23
C LYS A 9 47.70 -18.72 -2.03
N ASP A 10 46.51 -18.60 -1.46
CA ASP A 10 45.62 -17.50 -1.85
C ASP A 10 46.38 -16.18 -1.65
N PRO A 11 46.31 -15.23 -2.59
CA PRO A 11 46.68 -13.87 -2.28
C PRO A 11 45.67 -13.34 -1.26
N ASP A 12 46.17 -12.77 -0.17
CA ASP A 12 45.34 -12.18 0.86
C ASP A 12 44.34 -11.21 0.23
N ALA A 13 43.04 -11.46 0.45
CA ALA A 13 42.01 -10.47 0.21
C ALA A 13 42.14 -9.42 1.32
N ASP A 14 43.14 -8.55 1.19
CA ASP A 14 43.24 -7.32 1.96
C ASP A 14 41.99 -6.50 1.66
N ILE A 15 41.01 -6.62 2.55
CA ILE A 15 39.89 -5.69 2.67
C ILE A 15 40.49 -4.41 3.25
N HIS A 16 41.22 -3.68 2.41
CA HIS A 16 41.59 -2.31 2.68
C HIS A 16 40.32 -1.47 2.67
N ASP A 17 39.95 -1.00 3.86
CA ASP A 17 38.98 0.05 4.13
C ASP A 17 39.54 1.39 3.62
N ASP A 18 39.73 1.49 2.30
CA ASP A 18 40.24 2.69 1.63
C ASP A 18 39.13 3.75 1.51
N GLY A 19 38.72 4.28 2.67
CA GLY A 19 37.78 5.40 2.79
C GLY A 19 38.24 6.73 2.17
N ASP A 20 39.41 6.73 1.52
CA ASP A 20 40.02 7.84 0.79
C ASP A 20 39.88 7.71 -0.75
N GLU A 21 39.05 6.79 -1.27
CA GLU A 21 38.73 6.78 -2.70
C GLU A 21 38.06 8.11 -3.15
N PRO A 22 38.53 8.74 -4.26
CA PRO A 22 37.94 9.98 -4.79
C PRO A 22 36.51 9.80 -5.31
N ALA A 23 36.03 8.56 -5.41
CA ALA A 23 34.71 8.17 -5.90
C ALA A 23 33.52 8.81 -5.14
N PHE A 24 33.74 9.35 -3.93
CA PHE A 24 32.69 9.91 -3.07
C PHE A 24 32.92 11.38 -2.64
N GLU A 25 33.90 12.08 -3.20
CA GLU A 25 34.12 13.51 -2.93
C GLU A 25 32.87 14.35 -3.25
N TRP A 26 32.10 13.99 -4.29
CA TRP A 26 30.84 14.65 -4.68
C TRP A 26 29.68 14.42 -3.70
N MET A 27 29.80 13.49 -2.75
CA MET A 27 28.82 13.27 -1.69
C MET A 27 29.12 14.06 -0.42
N LYS A 28 30.32 14.64 -0.29
CA LYS A 28 30.64 15.51 0.85
C LYS A 28 29.84 16.82 0.68
N PRO A 29 29.13 17.30 1.73
CA PRO A 29 28.39 18.55 1.62
C PRO A 29 29.37 19.68 1.32
N ALA A 30 29.06 20.50 0.30
CA ALA A 30 29.92 21.59 -0.13
C ALA A 30 30.26 22.50 1.07
N ALA A 31 31.54 22.52 1.44
CA ALA A 31 32.02 23.42 2.49
C ALA A 31 31.68 24.86 2.09
N LYS A 32 31.02 25.60 2.98
CA LYS A 32 30.68 27.01 2.73
C LYS A 32 31.98 27.77 2.53
N SER A 33 32.30 28.08 1.28
CA SER A 33 33.47 28.88 0.93
C SER A 33 33.35 30.23 1.63
N ALA A 34 34.21 30.46 2.61
CA ALA A 34 34.29 31.74 3.29
C ALA A 34 34.89 32.74 2.30
N ALA A 35 34.05 33.58 1.70
CA ALA A 35 34.49 34.64 0.81
C ALA A 35 35.43 35.58 1.57
N THR A 36 36.72 35.53 1.23
CA THR A 36 37.72 36.50 1.67
C THR A 36 37.52 37.79 0.88
N ASP A 37 37.13 38.86 1.57
CA ASP A 37 36.92 40.20 0.99
C ASP A 37 38.21 40.78 0.39
N ALA A 38 38.43 40.53 -0.90
CA ALA A 38 39.46 41.17 -1.70
C ALA A 38 38.89 42.42 -2.40
N ARG A 39 38.91 43.55 -1.68
CA ARG A 39 38.47 44.87 -2.17
C ARG A 39 39.44 45.45 -3.21
N PRO A 40 39.00 45.82 -4.43
CA PRO A 40 39.75 46.72 -5.29
C PRO A 40 39.32 48.19 -5.07
N ALA A 41 40.27 49.11 -5.23
CA ALA A 41 40.06 50.55 -5.15
C ALA A 41 40.06 51.19 -6.55
N GLY A 42 39.42 52.35 -6.70
CA GLY A 42 39.63 53.26 -7.83
C GLY A 42 38.41 53.47 -8.74
N ALA A 43 37.73 54.60 -8.54
CA ALA A 43 37.07 55.34 -9.64
C ALA A 43 38.11 56.34 -10.21
N PRO A 44 37.89 56.93 -11.41
CA PRO A 44 37.03 58.13 -11.46
C PRO A 44 36.19 58.34 -12.75
N ASP A 45 35.19 59.21 -12.62
CA ASP A 45 34.56 60.15 -13.57
C ASP A 45 34.28 59.81 -15.05
N GLY A 46 33.01 60.04 -15.44
CA GLY A 46 32.57 60.19 -16.83
C GLY A 46 31.07 60.56 -16.89
N ALA A 47 30.73 61.75 -17.39
CA ALA A 47 29.38 62.32 -17.31
C ALA A 47 28.58 62.23 -18.63
N ARG A 48 27.23 62.14 -18.54
CA ARG A 48 26.19 62.98 -19.21
C ARG A 48 24.84 62.26 -19.40
N ASP A 49 23.76 63.04 -19.27
CA ASP A 49 22.51 63.10 -20.07
C ASP A 49 21.74 61.80 -20.45
N SER A 50 20.39 61.73 -20.49
CA SER A 50 19.34 62.74 -20.23
C SER A 50 17.92 62.12 -20.11
N SER A 51 16.99 62.92 -19.58
CA SER A 51 15.55 63.03 -19.95
C SER A 51 14.52 61.90 -19.70
N SER A 52 13.60 62.17 -18.75
CA SER A 52 12.12 62.07 -18.87
C SER A 52 11.44 60.66 -18.91
N THR A 53 10.22 60.42 -18.39
CA THR A 53 9.13 61.32 -17.91
C THR A 53 8.34 60.69 -16.74
N ARG A 54 7.62 61.51 -15.95
CA ARG A 54 6.63 61.12 -14.92
C ARG A 54 5.28 60.66 -15.53
N GLU A 55 4.65 59.66 -14.89
CA GLU A 55 3.36 59.70 -14.13
C GLU A 55 2.33 60.85 -14.32
N PRO A 56 1.03 60.75 -13.89
CA PRO A 56 0.31 59.66 -13.16
C PRO A 56 -1.17 59.38 -13.65
N GLU A 57 -1.97 58.70 -12.80
CA GLU A 57 -3.45 58.86 -12.59
C GLU A 57 -4.44 58.33 -13.66
N GLU A 58 -5.70 57.94 -13.38
CA GLU A 58 -6.47 57.56 -12.15
C GLU A 58 -7.74 56.75 -12.60
N GLY A 59 -8.55 56.17 -11.69
CA GLY A 59 -9.93 55.75 -12.04
C GLY A 59 -10.51 54.48 -11.37
N ARG A 60 -11.39 54.68 -10.39
CA ARG A 60 -12.31 53.71 -9.72
C ARG A 60 -13.72 54.41 -9.67
N PRO A 61 -14.81 53.92 -9.03
CA PRO A 61 -15.19 52.59 -8.49
C PRO A 61 -16.69 52.19 -8.80
N GLY A 62 -17.22 51.16 -8.11
CA GLY A 62 -18.66 50.96 -7.79
C GLY A 62 -19.50 50.03 -8.71
N ASP A 63 -20.61 49.40 -8.28
CA ASP A 63 -21.14 49.22 -6.90
C ASP A 63 -22.28 48.15 -6.84
N GLY A 64 -22.40 47.41 -5.72
CA GLY A 64 -23.57 46.63 -5.21
C GLY A 64 -24.40 45.67 -6.12
N ALA A 65 -25.54 45.12 -5.69
CA ALA A 65 -25.88 44.40 -4.43
C ALA A 65 -27.29 43.72 -4.52
N VAL A 66 -27.51 42.61 -3.78
CA VAL A 66 -28.82 42.00 -3.35
C VAL A 66 -29.82 41.46 -4.41
N GLY A 67 -30.51 40.36 -4.09
CA GLY A 67 -31.79 39.96 -4.74
C GLY A 67 -32.19 38.49 -4.52
N ALA A 68 -33.46 38.19 -4.20
CA ALA A 68 -33.91 36.84 -3.82
C ALA A 68 -35.29 36.43 -4.39
N ALA A 69 -35.45 35.11 -4.60
CA ALA A 69 -36.68 34.30 -4.51
C ALA A 69 -37.88 34.52 -5.46
N THR A 70 -38.71 33.45 -5.55
CA THR A 70 -40.06 33.31 -6.18
C THR A 70 -40.11 33.29 -7.72
N ALA A 71 -41.12 32.72 -8.42
CA ALA A 71 -42.06 31.57 -8.30
C ALA A 71 -43.35 31.87 -9.13
N GLY A 72 -44.06 30.84 -9.62
CA GLY A 72 -45.26 30.99 -10.50
C GLY A 72 -44.90 30.96 -12.00
N GLU A 73 -45.75 30.59 -12.96
CA GLU A 73 -47.22 30.43 -13.00
C GLU A 73 -47.54 29.45 -14.17
N ALA A 74 -48.04 28.23 -13.94
CA ALA A 74 -49.44 27.79 -13.97
C ALA A 74 -50.13 27.61 -15.36
N ALA A 75 -50.73 26.43 -15.57
CA ALA A 75 -51.98 26.23 -16.33
C ALA A 75 -52.66 24.90 -15.92
N ARG A 76 -53.99 24.85 -16.00
CA ARG A 76 -54.97 23.88 -15.41
C ARG A 76 -56.08 23.64 -16.49
N PRO A 77 -57.29 23.05 -16.26
CA PRO A 77 -57.86 22.10 -15.27
C PRO A 77 -58.73 20.98 -15.99
N PRO A 78 -59.94 20.52 -15.55
CA PRO A 78 -60.34 19.78 -14.33
C PRO A 78 -61.25 18.50 -14.48
N ALA A 79 -61.28 17.69 -13.39
CA ALA A 79 -62.44 17.07 -12.68
C ALA A 79 -63.38 15.95 -13.23
N GLY A 80 -63.74 15.03 -12.31
CA GLY A 80 -64.92 14.12 -12.36
C GLY A 80 -64.95 13.07 -11.21
N LEU A 81 -66.03 13.00 -10.41
CA LEU A 81 -66.33 12.12 -9.24
C LEU A 81 -67.88 11.92 -9.17
N PRO A 82 -68.50 11.12 -8.24
CA PRO A 82 -68.24 9.78 -7.65
C PRO A 82 -69.46 8.82 -7.95
N PRO A 83 -70.25 8.18 -7.03
CA PRO A 83 -70.00 7.40 -5.79
C PRO A 83 -70.73 6.01 -5.65
N ALA A 84 -70.27 5.19 -4.67
CA ALA A 84 -71.04 4.31 -3.74
C ALA A 84 -71.80 3.00 -4.13
N GLY A 85 -71.68 1.99 -3.26
CA GLY A 85 -72.57 0.80 -3.15
C GLY A 85 -72.09 -0.30 -2.15
N ARG A 86 -72.95 -0.74 -1.21
CA ARG A 86 -72.82 -1.91 -0.28
C ARG A 86 -74.17 -2.69 -0.29
N PRO A 87 -74.46 -3.69 0.59
CA PRO A 87 -73.96 -5.09 0.69
C PRO A 87 -75.12 -6.14 0.71
N VAL A 88 -74.89 -7.48 0.65
CA VAL A 88 -75.85 -8.53 1.12
C VAL A 88 -75.14 -9.85 1.58
N ALA A 89 -75.80 -10.54 2.53
CA ALA A 89 -75.59 -11.79 3.32
C ALA A 89 -74.99 -13.12 2.74
N GLY A 90 -74.71 -14.09 3.65
CA GLY A 90 -74.33 -15.52 3.42
C GLY A 90 -75.54 -16.50 3.35
N PRO A 91 -75.46 -17.82 3.69
CA PRO A 91 -74.56 -18.48 4.67
C PRO A 91 -73.98 -19.90 4.31
N SER A 92 -73.29 -20.50 5.30
CA SER A 92 -72.79 -21.90 5.52
C SER A 92 -73.39 -23.12 4.80
N VAL A 93 -72.54 -24.12 4.43
CA VAL A 93 -72.60 -25.57 4.81
C VAL A 93 -71.17 -26.18 4.82
N ALA A 94 -70.91 -27.24 5.62
CA ALA A 94 -69.63 -27.95 5.77
C ALA A 94 -69.43 -29.15 4.80
N GLY A 95 -68.18 -29.62 4.61
CA GLY A 95 -67.87 -30.79 3.77
C GLY A 95 -66.45 -31.37 3.96
N GLN A 96 -66.34 -32.32 4.89
CA GLN A 96 -65.40 -33.46 5.02
C GLN A 96 -63.94 -33.41 4.50
N GLN A 97 -63.04 -33.64 5.48
CA GLN A 97 -61.68 -34.22 5.47
C GLN A 97 -61.08 -34.78 4.16
N ALA A 98 -59.81 -34.42 3.93
CA ALA A 98 -58.85 -35.22 3.17
C ALA A 98 -57.85 -35.87 4.15
N GLU A 99 -57.81 -37.20 4.19
CA GLU A 99 -56.91 -37.98 5.06
C GLU A 99 -55.44 -37.89 4.59
N SER A 100 -54.51 -37.85 5.54
CA SER A 100 -53.08 -37.79 5.24
C SER A 100 -52.52 -39.18 4.94
N ARG A 101 -51.46 -39.22 4.12
CA ARG A 101 -50.67 -40.45 3.88
C ARG A 101 -50.07 -41.03 5.16
N ALA A 102 -49.96 -40.23 6.23
CA ALA A 102 -49.52 -40.67 7.55
C ALA A 102 -50.54 -41.62 8.21
N ASP A 103 -51.83 -41.30 8.13
CA ASP A 103 -52.89 -42.01 8.83
C ASP A 103 -53.07 -43.44 8.29
N ARG A 104 -52.97 -43.59 6.96
CA ARG A 104 -53.03 -44.89 6.27
C ARG A 104 -51.88 -45.82 6.67
N LYS A 105 -50.70 -45.27 6.97
CA LYS A 105 -49.53 -46.05 7.43
C LYS A 105 -49.61 -46.41 8.92
N ALA A 106 -50.35 -45.63 9.72
CA ALA A 106 -50.68 -45.99 11.10
C ALA A 106 -51.70 -47.13 11.17
N ALA A 107 -52.66 -47.16 10.23
CA ALA A 107 -53.63 -48.26 10.11
C ALA A 107 -52.98 -49.60 9.72
N GLU A 108 -52.09 -49.62 8.72
CA GLU A 108 -51.33 -50.85 8.35
C GLU A 108 -50.49 -51.43 9.50
N ALA A 109 -50.03 -50.59 10.44
CA ALA A 109 -49.27 -51.03 11.61
C ALA A 109 -50.15 -51.65 12.73
N ALA A 110 -51.47 -51.44 12.69
CA ALA A 110 -52.42 -51.96 13.67
C ALA A 110 -53.02 -53.32 13.29
N GLU A 111 -52.88 -53.75 12.03
CA GLU A 111 -53.46 -55.01 11.50
C GLU A 111 -52.42 -56.14 11.37
N ALA A 112 -51.26 -56.01 12.02
CA ALA A 112 -50.28 -57.09 12.14
C ALA A 112 -50.66 -58.05 13.29
N GLY A 113 -51.37 -59.13 12.93
CA GLY A 113 -51.85 -60.15 13.87
C GLY A 113 -50.75 -60.86 14.68
N GLN A 114 -51.14 -61.33 15.86
CA GLN A 114 -50.24 -61.87 16.88
C GLN A 114 -49.98 -63.38 16.66
N GLU A 115 -48.98 -63.71 15.84
CA GLU A 115 -48.50 -65.08 15.60
C GLU A 115 -47.70 -65.64 16.81
N PRO A 116 -47.79 -66.96 17.11
CA PRO A 116 -47.18 -67.55 18.29
C PRO A 116 -45.66 -67.76 18.13
N ALA A 117 -44.92 -67.55 19.23
CA ALA A 117 -43.46 -67.62 19.23
C ALA A 117 -42.91 -69.05 19.06
N LEU A 118 -42.42 -69.37 17.86
CA LEU A 118 -41.58 -70.53 17.59
C LEU A 118 -40.33 -70.11 16.80
N PHE A 119 -39.16 -70.20 17.46
CA PHE A 119 -37.81 -70.07 16.89
C PHE A 119 -37.55 -68.88 15.96
N ALA A 120 -37.36 -67.70 16.57
CA ALA A 120 -36.68 -66.59 15.90
C ALA A 120 -35.17 -66.87 15.78
N GLU A 121 -34.75 -67.45 14.65
CA GLU A 121 -33.34 -67.56 14.29
C GLU A 121 -32.77 -66.15 14.00
N PRO A 122 -31.68 -65.70 14.67
CA PRO A 122 -31.19 -64.34 14.51
C PRO A 122 -30.56 -64.15 13.13
N LEU A 123 -31.22 -63.36 12.28
CA LEU A 123 -30.71 -63.01 10.95
C LEU A 123 -29.28 -62.45 11.03
N PRO A 124 -28.38 -62.82 10.08
CA PRO A 124 -26.95 -62.53 10.14
C PRO A 124 -26.59 -61.03 9.99
N THR A 125 -27.58 -60.15 9.94
CA THR A 125 -27.42 -58.69 9.96
C THR A 125 -27.33 -58.10 11.37
N SER A 126 -27.71 -58.83 12.43
CA SER A 126 -27.63 -58.33 13.82
C SER A 126 -26.19 -58.09 14.30
N ALA A 127 -25.18 -58.62 13.60
CA ALA A 127 -23.76 -58.39 13.89
C ALA A 127 -23.26 -56.98 13.51
N LEU A 128 -24.08 -56.13 12.87
CA LEU A 128 -23.73 -54.76 12.50
C LEU A 128 -24.20 -53.68 13.50
N GLN A 129 -24.88 -54.06 14.59
CA GLN A 129 -25.19 -53.18 15.72
C GLN A 129 -24.14 -53.20 16.86
N VAL A 130 -22.89 -53.56 16.58
CA VAL A 130 -21.80 -53.27 17.55
C VAL A 130 -21.61 -51.75 17.61
N ARG A 131 -22.23 -51.12 18.61
CA ARG A 131 -21.99 -49.71 18.96
C ARG A 131 -20.48 -49.53 19.12
N PRO A 132 -19.81 -48.67 18.33
CA PRO A 132 -18.37 -48.49 18.45
C PRO A 132 -18.01 -48.12 19.90
N PRO A 133 -16.86 -48.58 20.42
CA PRO A 133 -16.44 -48.27 21.79
C PRO A 133 -16.54 -46.77 22.06
N GLU A 134 -17.05 -46.38 23.23
CA GLU A 134 -17.41 -44.98 23.51
C GLU A 134 -16.21 -44.05 23.31
N ALA A 135 -15.01 -44.48 23.71
CA ALA A 135 -13.74 -43.78 23.47
C ALA A 135 -13.43 -43.51 21.98
N GLU A 136 -13.87 -44.35 21.04
CA GLU A 136 -13.70 -44.10 19.60
C GLU A 136 -14.81 -43.19 19.03
N VAL A 137 -16.01 -43.21 19.60
CA VAL A 137 -17.05 -42.23 19.28
C VAL A 137 -16.62 -40.84 19.76
N GLU A 138 -16.11 -40.74 20.98
CA GLU A 138 -15.52 -39.52 21.56
C GLU A 138 -14.34 -39.02 20.74
N ARG A 139 -13.38 -39.89 20.39
CA ARG A 139 -12.24 -39.50 19.54
C ARG A 139 -12.72 -38.92 18.19
N ARG A 140 -13.67 -39.57 17.52
CA ARG A 140 -14.23 -39.10 16.25
C ARG A 140 -15.05 -37.81 16.41
N ASN A 141 -15.71 -37.60 17.55
CA ASN A 141 -16.41 -36.35 17.85
C ASN A 141 -15.42 -35.21 18.10
N HIS A 142 -14.35 -35.44 18.88
CA HIS A 142 -13.28 -34.47 19.06
C HIS A 142 -12.54 -34.16 17.75
N GLU A 143 -12.28 -35.15 16.89
CA GLU A 143 -11.73 -34.94 15.54
C GLU A 143 -12.66 -34.06 14.68
N ARG A 144 -13.98 -34.28 14.74
CA ARG A 144 -15.00 -33.46 14.05
C ARG A 144 -15.11 -32.05 14.62
N GLU A 145 -15.07 -31.91 15.94
CA GLU A 145 -15.06 -30.62 16.63
C GLU A 145 -13.79 -29.83 16.31
N GLN A 146 -12.62 -30.49 16.25
CA GLN A 146 -11.37 -29.88 15.82
C GLN A 146 -11.43 -29.45 14.35
N ALA A 147 -11.98 -30.29 13.46
CA ALA A 147 -12.19 -29.95 12.05
C ALA A 147 -13.20 -28.81 11.85
N ALA A 148 -14.26 -28.72 12.67
CA ALA A 148 -15.23 -27.63 12.65
C ALA A 148 -14.67 -26.32 13.26
N ASN A 149 -13.85 -26.43 14.30
CA ASN A 149 -13.17 -25.29 14.95
C ASN A 149 -11.90 -24.83 14.22
N ALA A 150 -11.43 -25.57 13.20
CA ALA A 150 -10.30 -25.22 12.36
C ALA A 150 -10.59 -23.94 11.55
N LYS A 151 -10.24 -22.79 12.14
CA LYS A 151 -10.37 -21.46 11.52
C LYS A 151 -9.71 -21.48 10.13
N PRO A 152 -10.41 -21.09 9.06
CA PRO A 152 -9.89 -21.25 7.69
C PRO A 152 -8.56 -20.51 7.54
N LEU A 153 -7.51 -21.27 7.19
CA LEU A 153 -6.15 -20.73 7.10
C LEU A 153 -5.97 -19.83 5.87
N ALA A 154 -6.69 -20.09 4.77
CA ALA A 154 -6.54 -19.33 3.52
C ALA A 154 -6.75 -17.81 3.69
N PRO A 155 -7.80 -17.29 4.36
CA PRO A 155 -7.89 -15.87 4.71
C PRO A 155 -6.68 -15.31 5.49
N ARG A 156 -6.02 -16.10 6.35
CA ARG A 156 -4.81 -15.66 7.06
C ARG A 156 -3.61 -15.58 6.12
N ILE A 157 -3.43 -16.57 5.23
CA ILE A 157 -2.37 -16.57 4.21
C ILE A 157 -2.47 -15.32 3.34
N PHE A 158 -3.65 -15.00 2.81
CA PHE A 158 -3.84 -13.78 2.02
C PHE A 158 -3.67 -12.47 2.82
N GLN A 159 -3.91 -12.48 4.15
CA GLN A 159 -3.60 -11.33 5.01
C GLN A 159 -2.10 -11.12 5.19
N VAL A 160 -1.33 -12.20 5.42
CA VAL A 160 0.13 -12.15 5.53
C VAL A 160 0.76 -11.76 4.20
N LEU A 161 0.30 -12.34 3.08
CA LEU A 161 0.73 -11.96 1.73
C LEU A 161 0.54 -10.46 1.50
N LEU A 162 -0.65 -9.92 1.81
CA LEU A 162 -0.92 -8.48 1.66
C LEU A 162 0.00 -7.62 2.56
N ALA A 163 0.28 -8.08 3.79
CA ALA A 163 1.19 -7.40 4.72
C ALA A 163 2.65 -7.39 4.25
N VAL A 164 3.12 -8.48 3.62
CA VAL A 164 4.47 -8.58 3.02
C VAL A 164 4.58 -7.79 1.73
N PHE A 165 3.52 -7.76 0.91
CA PHE A 165 3.54 -7.07 -0.37
C PHE A 165 3.48 -5.55 -0.21
N TYR A 166 2.76 -5.06 0.81
CA TYR A 166 2.56 -3.64 1.06
C TYR A 166 3.87 -2.80 1.12
N PRO A 167 4.89 -3.14 1.94
CA PRO A 167 6.15 -2.37 1.95
C PRO A 167 6.86 -2.34 0.59
N VAL A 168 6.95 -3.48 -0.10
CA VAL A 168 7.67 -3.57 -1.38
C VAL A 168 6.96 -2.76 -2.47
N VAL A 169 5.63 -2.93 -2.59
CA VAL A 169 4.83 -2.18 -3.57
C VAL A 169 4.88 -0.68 -3.30
N LEU A 170 4.79 -0.26 -2.04
CA LEU A 170 4.85 1.16 -1.68
C LEU A 170 6.24 1.77 -1.95
N LEU A 171 7.32 1.03 -1.67
CA LEU A 171 8.68 1.44 -1.99
C LEU A 171 8.88 1.59 -3.51
N VAL A 172 8.44 0.60 -4.30
CA VAL A 172 8.52 0.64 -5.77
C VAL A 172 7.74 1.84 -6.34
N LEU A 173 6.55 2.14 -5.81
CA LEU A 173 5.77 3.31 -6.24
C LEU A 173 6.43 4.64 -5.85
N ALA A 174 7.06 4.73 -4.67
CA ALA A 174 7.80 5.91 -4.24
C ALA A 174 9.06 6.13 -5.10
N ILE A 175 9.84 5.08 -5.36
CA ILE A 175 10.98 5.12 -6.29
C ILE A 175 10.51 5.56 -7.68
N ARG A 176 9.41 5.02 -8.21
CA ARG A 176 8.87 5.42 -9.53
C ARG A 176 8.41 6.88 -9.57
N ALA A 177 7.95 7.44 -8.46
CA ALA A 177 7.56 8.86 -8.38
C ALA A 177 8.80 9.78 -8.38
N VAL A 178 9.84 9.41 -7.65
CA VAL A 178 11.10 10.19 -7.52
C VAL A 178 12.00 10.03 -8.75
N ALA A 179 12.06 8.85 -9.36
CA ALA A 179 12.66 8.63 -10.68
C ALA A 179 11.75 9.16 -11.79
N SER A 180 11.53 10.48 -11.82
CA SER A 180 10.73 11.17 -12.83
C SER A 180 11.25 12.57 -13.14
N PRO A 181 11.07 13.09 -14.37
CA PRO A 181 11.44 14.46 -14.72
C PRO A 181 10.75 15.53 -13.85
N LEU A 182 9.59 15.22 -13.26
CA LEU A 182 8.90 16.14 -12.34
C LEU A 182 9.68 16.32 -11.04
N PHE A 183 10.22 15.24 -10.45
CA PHE A 183 11.04 15.35 -9.26
C PHE A 183 12.37 16.05 -9.56
N LEU A 184 12.99 15.73 -10.71
CA LEU A 184 14.19 16.43 -11.19
C LEU A 184 13.98 17.94 -11.32
N TRP A 185 12.84 18.35 -11.87
CA TRP A 185 12.45 19.76 -11.93
C TRP A 185 12.31 20.40 -10.54
N VAL A 186 11.59 19.75 -9.63
CA VAL A 186 11.43 20.25 -8.24
C VAL A 186 12.80 20.44 -7.57
N GLU A 187 13.72 19.51 -7.79
CA GLU A 187 15.04 19.52 -7.13
C GLU A 187 16.03 20.51 -7.77
N TYR A 188 15.92 20.83 -9.07
CA TYR A 188 16.76 21.85 -9.70
C TYR A 188 16.26 23.29 -9.50
N TYR A 189 14.94 23.52 -9.37
CA TYR A 189 14.37 24.87 -9.21
C TYR A 189 14.03 25.25 -7.76
N ARG A 190 14.33 24.39 -6.77
CA ARG A 190 14.22 24.75 -5.36
C ARG A 190 15.35 25.69 -4.90
N PRO A 191 15.12 26.55 -3.89
CA PRO A 191 16.18 27.35 -3.31
C PRO A 191 17.30 26.50 -2.70
N GLY A 192 18.55 26.86 -3.00
CA GLY A 192 19.74 26.31 -2.36
C GLY A 192 20.30 25.00 -2.94
N PHE A 193 19.75 24.50 -4.05
CA PHE A 193 20.34 23.35 -4.75
C PHE A 193 21.70 23.72 -5.37
N PRO A 194 22.74 22.86 -5.29
CA PRO A 194 24.07 23.17 -5.81
C PRO A 194 24.10 23.24 -7.34
N GLY A 195 24.68 24.34 -7.87
CA GLY A 195 25.02 24.47 -9.29
C GLY A 195 26.13 23.51 -9.71
N ASP A 196 26.29 23.30 -11.02
CA ASP A 196 27.42 22.53 -11.55
C ASP A 196 28.69 23.40 -11.60
N GLY A 197 29.76 22.95 -10.95
CA GLY A 197 31.07 23.61 -10.98
C GLY A 197 31.78 23.51 -12.34
N TYR A 198 31.29 22.65 -13.23
CA TYR A 198 31.91 22.30 -14.51
C TYR A 198 31.15 22.85 -15.74
N GLY A 199 30.17 23.73 -15.53
CA GLY A 199 29.62 24.61 -16.57
C GLY A 199 28.22 24.29 -17.09
N PHE A 200 27.53 23.24 -16.63
CA PHE A 200 26.12 23.06 -16.96
C PHE A 200 25.24 24.04 -16.18
N ASN A 201 24.39 24.79 -16.89
CA ASN A 201 23.34 25.57 -16.23
C ASN A 201 22.15 24.66 -15.81
N ALA A 202 21.16 25.20 -15.10
CA ALA A 202 20.02 24.41 -14.63
C ALA A 202 19.19 23.79 -15.78
N ASP A 203 19.07 24.48 -16.91
CA ASP A 203 18.31 24.03 -18.08
C ASP A 203 19.08 22.96 -18.88
N ASP A 204 20.42 23.05 -18.95
CA ASP A 204 21.28 21.97 -19.48
C ASP A 204 21.09 20.70 -18.64
N ARG A 205 21.18 20.83 -17.31
CA ARG A 205 21.02 19.69 -16.37
C ARG A 205 19.61 19.11 -16.45
N MET A 206 18.59 19.95 -16.57
CA MET A 206 17.19 19.53 -16.74
C MET A 206 17.03 18.73 -18.05
N THR A 207 17.61 19.22 -19.15
CA THR A 207 17.59 18.56 -20.45
C THR A 207 18.29 17.21 -20.40
N TYR A 208 19.58 17.19 -20.04
CA TYR A 208 20.40 15.98 -20.04
C TYR A 208 19.99 14.96 -18.98
N GLY A 209 19.62 15.41 -17.78
CA GLY A 209 19.07 14.57 -16.72
C GLY A 209 17.71 13.97 -17.08
N SER A 210 16.87 14.68 -17.85
CA SER A 210 15.60 14.12 -18.32
C SER A 210 15.79 12.94 -19.28
N TYR A 211 16.81 12.96 -20.14
CA TYR A 211 17.15 11.80 -20.99
C TYR A 211 17.61 10.59 -20.14
N ALA A 212 18.45 10.82 -19.13
CA ALA A 212 18.88 9.76 -18.22
C ALA A 212 17.70 9.13 -17.46
N LEU A 213 16.74 9.93 -16.97
CA LEU A 213 15.54 9.43 -16.29
C LEU A 213 14.54 8.76 -17.23
N ASP A 214 14.34 9.28 -18.45
CA ASP A 214 13.51 8.63 -19.48
C ASP A 214 14.09 7.26 -19.87
N TYR A 215 15.41 7.17 -20.02
CA TYR A 215 16.11 5.92 -20.34
C TYR A 215 15.79 4.79 -19.36
N LEU A 216 15.62 5.07 -18.06
CA LEU A 216 15.26 4.07 -17.05
C LEU A 216 13.88 3.44 -17.23
N SER A 217 13.00 4.05 -18.05
CA SER A 217 11.62 3.61 -18.25
C SER A 217 11.22 3.35 -19.70
N ASN A 218 12.04 3.77 -20.68
CA ASN A 218 11.82 3.50 -22.10
C ASN A 218 12.38 2.12 -22.53
N TRP A 219 12.08 1.67 -23.75
CA TRP A 219 12.53 0.37 -24.29
C TRP A 219 13.84 0.46 -25.11
N SER A 220 14.52 1.61 -25.10
CA SER A 220 15.74 1.85 -25.88
C SER A 220 16.97 1.14 -25.29
N GLY A 221 17.88 0.68 -26.15
CA GLY A 221 19.18 0.15 -25.73
C GLY A 221 20.18 1.24 -25.32
N PRO A 222 21.37 0.89 -24.78
CA PRO A 222 22.35 1.85 -24.23
C PRO A 222 22.80 2.97 -25.19
N ARG A 223 22.71 2.73 -26.51
CA ARG A 223 22.93 3.75 -27.55
C ARG A 223 22.12 5.02 -27.35
N TYR A 224 20.94 4.94 -26.71
CA TYR A 224 20.10 6.10 -26.39
C TYR A 224 20.83 7.18 -25.57
N LEU A 225 21.72 6.77 -24.65
CA LEU A 225 22.58 7.71 -23.92
C LEU A 225 23.96 7.85 -24.58
N GLY A 226 24.52 6.77 -25.12
CA GLY A 226 25.85 6.75 -25.73
C GLY A 226 25.99 7.51 -27.06
N GLU A 227 24.88 7.91 -27.69
CA GLU A 227 24.84 8.74 -28.90
C GLU A 227 24.44 10.20 -28.62
N LEU A 228 24.14 10.56 -27.37
CA LEU A 228 23.93 11.96 -27.00
C LEU A 228 25.25 12.72 -27.08
N VAL A 229 25.20 13.94 -27.59
CA VAL A 229 26.36 14.85 -27.70
C VAL A 229 26.10 16.18 -27.02
N ASN A 230 27.17 16.81 -26.53
CA ASN A 230 27.13 18.17 -26.01
C ASN A 230 27.10 19.20 -27.16
N GLN A 231 27.07 20.50 -26.82
CA GLN A 231 27.06 21.59 -27.81
C GLN A 231 28.31 21.62 -28.73
N ASN A 232 29.42 21.00 -28.30
CA ASN A 232 30.66 20.91 -29.08
C ASN A 232 30.70 19.67 -30.01
N GLY A 233 29.68 18.79 -29.96
CA GLY A 233 29.63 17.54 -30.73
C GLY A 233 30.38 16.37 -30.08
N GLU A 234 30.86 16.51 -28.85
CA GLU A 234 31.52 15.44 -28.09
C GLU A 234 30.47 14.56 -27.39
N LYS A 235 30.77 13.27 -27.15
CA LYS A 235 29.87 12.37 -26.40
C LYS A 235 29.52 12.97 -25.04
N LEU A 236 28.23 13.07 -24.74
CA LEU A 236 27.72 13.61 -23.48
C LEU A 236 28.02 12.68 -22.29
N PHE A 237 27.92 11.37 -22.49
CA PHE A 237 28.24 10.35 -21.49
C PHE A 237 29.44 9.50 -21.92
N LYS A 238 30.35 9.21 -21.00
CA LYS A 238 31.45 8.25 -21.12
C LYS A 238 30.88 6.83 -21.14
N GLU A 239 31.66 5.89 -21.69
CA GLU A 239 31.20 4.51 -21.92
C GLU A 239 30.91 3.76 -20.61
N GLY A 240 31.65 4.06 -19.53
CA GLY A 240 31.36 3.55 -18.18
C GLY A 240 30.02 4.06 -17.62
N GLU A 241 29.70 5.35 -17.80
CA GLU A 241 28.43 5.94 -17.36
C GLU A 241 27.23 5.32 -18.10
N VAL A 242 27.38 5.09 -19.41
CA VAL A 242 26.38 4.42 -20.25
C VAL A 242 26.19 2.96 -19.83
N SER A 243 27.27 2.24 -19.50
CA SER A 243 27.21 0.87 -18.99
C SER A 243 26.49 0.82 -17.64
N HIS A 244 26.86 1.68 -16.70
CA HIS A 244 26.22 1.77 -15.40
C HIS A 244 24.72 2.08 -15.50
N MET A 245 24.34 3.04 -16.34
CA MET A 245 22.93 3.36 -16.58
C MET A 245 22.15 2.16 -17.15
N ALA A 246 22.78 1.27 -17.93
CA ALA A 246 22.15 0.04 -18.42
C ALA A 246 21.93 -0.99 -17.30
N ASP A 247 22.86 -1.09 -16.35
CA ASP A 247 22.69 -1.91 -15.14
C ASP A 247 21.57 -1.34 -14.25
N VAL A 248 21.57 -0.03 -13.97
CA VAL A 248 20.51 0.67 -13.21
C VAL A 248 19.15 0.46 -13.87
N LYS A 249 19.06 0.58 -15.20
CA LYS A 249 17.84 0.30 -15.97
C LYS A 249 17.36 -1.14 -15.78
N THR A 250 18.26 -2.11 -15.72
CA THR A 250 17.93 -3.53 -15.53
C THR A 250 17.38 -3.78 -14.12
N VAL A 251 17.97 -3.16 -13.09
CA VAL A 251 17.47 -3.18 -11.70
C VAL A 251 16.11 -2.49 -11.61
N MET A 252 15.94 -1.31 -12.21
CA MET A 252 14.69 -0.55 -12.20
C MET A 252 13.54 -1.29 -12.91
N LEU A 253 13.75 -1.80 -14.12
CA LEU A 253 12.72 -2.53 -14.86
C LEU A 253 12.34 -3.86 -14.20
N SER A 254 13.31 -4.58 -13.60
CA SER A 254 13.01 -5.81 -12.85
C SER A 254 12.24 -5.53 -11.55
N ALA A 255 12.61 -4.49 -10.80
CA ALA A 255 11.88 -4.04 -9.61
C ALA A 255 10.46 -3.56 -9.96
N PHE A 256 10.28 -2.82 -11.05
CA PHE A 256 8.96 -2.37 -11.52
C PHE A 256 8.10 -3.54 -12.01
N GLY A 257 8.68 -4.52 -12.71
CA GLY A 257 8.00 -5.74 -13.14
C GLY A 257 7.54 -6.59 -11.95
N ALA A 258 8.43 -6.81 -10.97
CA ALA A 258 8.10 -7.53 -9.73
C ALA A 258 7.02 -6.78 -8.92
N GLY A 259 7.15 -5.47 -8.74
CA GLY A 259 6.15 -4.63 -8.08
C GLY A 259 4.78 -4.68 -8.77
N GLY A 260 4.75 -4.63 -10.12
CA GLY A 260 3.52 -4.78 -10.91
C GLY A 260 2.85 -6.14 -10.71
N LEU A 261 3.63 -7.23 -10.71
CA LEU A 261 3.14 -8.58 -10.41
C LEU A 261 2.57 -8.68 -8.98
N MET A 262 3.26 -8.09 -7.99
CA MET A 262 2.79 -8.03 -6.60
C MET A 262 1.51 -7.21 -6.46
N ILE A 263 1.33 -6.12 -7.21
CA ILE A 263 0.07 -5.36 -7.27
C ILE A 263 -1.07 -6.25 -7.80
N ILE A 264 -0.87 -6.97 -8.92
CA ILE A 264 -1.88 -7.84 -9.52
C ILE A 264 -2.32 -8.94 -8.54
N ILE A 265 -1.36 -9.66 -7.96
CA ILE A 265 -1.62 -10.71 -6.97
C ILE A 265 -2.26 -10.12 -5.69
N GLY A 266 -1.83 -8.93 -5.26
CA GLY A 266 -2.42 -8.20 -4.15
C GLY A 266 -3.89 -7.81 -4.37
N ILE A 267 -4.25 -7.40 -5.59
CA ILE A 267 -5.65 -7.14 -5.98
C ILE A 267 -6.47 -8.43 -5.92
N ILE A 268 -5.95 -9.55 -6.45
CA ILE A 268 -6.62 -10.86 -6.36
C ILE A 268 -6.83 -11.27 -4.89
N ALA A 269 -5.81 -11.11 -4.03
CA ALA A 269 -5.88 -11.35 -2.60
C ALA A 269 -6.95 -10.48 -1.91
N MET A 270 -7.03 -9.20 -2.25
CA MET A 270 -8.05 -8.28 -1.74
C MET A 270 -9.47 -8.68 -2.19
N LEU A 271 -9.66 -9.08 -3.45
CA LEU A 271 -10.96 -9.55 -3.96
C LEU A 271 -11.42 -10.84 -3.27
N TYR A 272 -10.49 -11.78 -3.02
CA TYR A 272 -10.76 -12.98 -2.22
C TYR A 272 -11.14 -12.64 -0.77
N LEU A 273 -10.33 -11.80 -0.10
CA LEU A 273 -10.57 -11.38 1.28
C LEU A 273 -11.90 -10.63 1.44
N ARG A 274 -12.30 -9.80 0.46
CA ARG A 274 -13.57 -9.08 0.45
C ARG A 274 -14.77 -10.03 0.53
N LYS A 275 -14.70 -11.19 -0.14
CA LYS A 275 -15.77 -12.19 -0.15
C LYS A 275 -15.74 -13.13 1.07
N ARG A 276 -14.56 -13.41 1.64
CA ARG A 276 -14.39 -14.49 2.65
C ARG A 276 -14.02 -14.03 4.07
N SER A 277 -13.68 -12.76 4.30
CA SER A 277 -13.27 -12.26 5.63
C SER A 277 -13.63 -10.79 5.86
N THR A 278 -14.64 -10.53 6.69
CA THR A 278 -15.04 -9.18 7.11
C THR A 278 -13.88 -8.42 7.77
N GLY A 279 -13.39 -7.38 7.11
CA GLY A 279 -12.22 -6.61 7.55
C GLY A 279 -10.86 -7.31 7.36
N GLY A 280 -10.80 -8.42 6.59
CA GLY A 280 -9.54 -9.12 6.30
C GLY A 280 -8.51 -8.23 5.62
N ILE A 281 -8.92 -7.47 4.61
CA ILE A 281 -8.06 -6.48 3.92
C ILE A 281 -7.45 -5.50 4.92
N ARG A 282 -8.27 -4.91 5.81
CA ARG A 282 -7.81 -3.93 6.81
C ARG A 282 -6.77 -4.53 7.75
N ARG A 283 -6.92 -5.79 8.16
CA ARG A 283 -5.94 -6.49 9.02
C ARG A 283 -4.60 -6.70 8.31
N GLY A 284 -4.61 -7.10 7.04
CA GLY A 284 -3.39 -7.23 6.23
C GLY A 284 -2.70 -5.89 6.00
N MET A 285 -3.45 -4.86 5.58
CA MET A 285 -2.92 -3.51 5.37
C MET A 285 -2.40 -2.85 6.66
N PHE A 286 -3.07 -3.07 7.80
CA PHE A 286 -2.61 -2.59 9.11
C PHE A 286 -1.27 -3.22 9.50
N ALA A 287 -1.16 -4.55 9.39
CA ALA A 287 0.10 -5.26 9.65
C ALA A 287 1.21 -4.81 8.69
N GLY A 288 0.90 -4.68 7.39
CA GLY A 288 1.82 -4.13 6.40
C GLY A 288 2.31 -2.73 6.76
N SER A 289 1.40 -1.83 7.13
CA SER A 289 1.79 -0.46 7.52
C SER A 289 2.69 -0.40 8.75
N ILE A 290 2.53 -1.30 9.74
CA ILE A 290 3.47 -1.38 10.88
C ILE A 290 4.84 -1.85 10.41
N VAL A 291 4.90 -2.92 9.59
CA VAL A 291 6.16 -3.43 9.04
C VAL A 291 6.87 -2.35 8.21
N THR A 292 6.15 -1.64 7.35
CA THR A 292 6.69 -0.52 6.57
C THR A 292 7.25 0.59 7.45
N LEU A 293 6.53 0.99 8.50
CA LEU A 293 6.98 2.05 9.40
C LEU A 293 8.26 1.64 10.15
N VAL A 294 8.35 0.40 10.64
CA VAL A 294 9.57 -0.13 11.28
C VAL A 294 10.73 -0.16 10.28
N LEU A 295 10.52 -0.67 9.07
CA LEU A 295 11.55 -0.73 8.03
C LEU A 295 12.05 0.67 7.61
N ILE A 296 11.16 1.61 7.33
CA ILE A 296 11.55 2.93 6.81
C ILE A 296 12.20 3.80 7.89
N LEU A 297 11.78 3.67 9.16
CA LEU A 297 12.45 4.34 10.28
C LEU A 297 13.84 3.74 10.55
N GLY A 298 13.98 2.41 10.45
CA GLY A 298 15.27 1.74 10.58
C GLY A 298 16.26 2.16 9.47
N LEU A 299 15.86 2.00 8.20
CA LEU A 299 16.68 2.39 7.05
C LEU A 299 16.98 3.89 7.04
N GLY A 300 15.99 4.74 7.34
CA GLY A 300 16.18 6.19 7.45
C GLY A 300 17.15 6.59 8.57
N THR A 301 17.17 5.85 9.69
CA THR A 301 18.13 6.08 10.77
C THR A 301 19.55 5.70 10.33
N LEU A 302 19.72 4.55 9.66
CA LEU A 302 21.03 4.14 9.12
C LEU A 302 21.57 5.16 8.11
N ALA A 303 20.73 5.58 7.15
CA ALA A 303 21.07 6.60 6.17
C ALA A 303 21.41 7.97 6.80
N ALA A 304 20.71 8.37 7.87
CA ALA A 304 20.98 9.62 8.58
C ALA A 304 22.26 9.60 9.43
N LEU A 305 22.66 8.42 9.93
CA LEU A 305 23.89 8.26 10.72
C LEU A 305 25.15 8.13 9.85
N GLY A 306 25.02 7.63 8.62
CA GLY A 306 26.16 7.41 7.72
C GLY A 306 25.72 7.32 6.26
N TRP A 307 25.37 8.47 5.65
CA TRP A 307 24.86 8.53 4.28
C TRP A 307 25.79 7.85 3.26
N GLN A 308 27.10 8.06 3.36
CA GLN A 308 28.06 7.52 2.38
C GLN A 308 28.14 6.00 2.46
N GLN A 309 28.29 5.44 3.66
CA GLN A 309 28.29 4.00 3.88
C GLN A 309 26.97 3.37 3.42
N PHE A 310 25.84 3.99 3.78
CA PHE A 310 24.51 3.51 3.37
C PHE A 310 24.35 3.49 1.85
N PHE A 311 24.82 4.52 1.14
CA PHE A 311 24.76 4.59 -0.32
C PHE A 311 25.69 3.56 -0.98
N THR A 312 26.91 3.40 -0.46
CA THR A 312 27.89 2.41 -0.91
C THR A 312 27.39 0.98 -0.71
N ASP A 313 26.88 0.64 0.47
CA ASP A 313 26.30 -0.68 0.75
C ASP A 313 25.07 -0.97 -0.13
N PHE A 314 24.26 0.06 -0.41
CA PHE A 314 23.17 -0.06 -1.38
C PHE A 314 23.70 -0.41 -2.78
N HIS A 315 24.78 0.22 -3.24
CA HIS A 315 25.35 -0.09 -4.56
C HIS A 315 25.99 -1.48 -4.62
N HIS A 316 26.70 -1.91 -3.57
CA HIS A 316 27.26 -3.27 -3.48
C HIS A 316 26.21 -4.40 -3.56
N ILE A 317 24.94 -4.14 -3.22
CA ILE A 317 23.85 -5.11 -3.37
C ILE A 317 23.46 -5.35 -4.83
N PHE A 318 23.66 -4.35 -5.71
CA PHE A 318 23.14 -4.36 -7.09
C PHE A 318 24.22 -4.34 -8.18
N PHE A 319 25.42 -3.83 -7.89
CA PHE A 319 26.46 -3.54 -8.87
C PHE A 319 27.82 -4.08 -8.43
N ALA A 320 28.66 -4.44 -9.39
CA ALA A 320 30.02 -4.89 -9.13
C ALA A 320 30.95 -3.72 -8.78
N ASN A 321 32.01 -3.97 -8.01
CA ASN A 321 32.97 -2.94 -7.62
C ASN A 321 33.59 -2.28 -8.85
N GLY A 322 33.70 -0.94 -8.83
CA GLY A 322 34.25 -0.14 -9.92
C GLY A 322 33.32 0.12 -11.11
N THR A 323 32.10 -0.43 -11.17
CA THR A 323 31.17 -0.18 -12.30
C THR A 323 30.23 1.02 -12.09
N TRP A 324 30.31 1.69 -10.95
CA TRP A 324 29.38 2.74 -10.50
C TRP A 324 30.08 3.93 -9.81
N THR A 325 31.41 3.91 -9.75
CA THR A 325 32.27 4.94 -9.17
C THR A 325 32.78 5.87 -10.26
N PHE A 326 32.56 7.18 -10.11
CA PHE A 326 32.78 8.18 -11.16
C PHE A 326 33.50 9.43 -10.62
N ALA A 327 34.15 10.18 -11.51
CA ALA A 327 34.85 11.42 -11.19
C ALA A 327 33.89 12.60 -11.01
N LEU A 328 34.37 13.68 -10.38
CA LEU A 328 33.57 14.89 -10.13
C LEU A 328 33.10 15.60 -11.42
N ASP A 329 33.89 15.47 -12.49
CA ASP A 329 33.63 16.05 -13.81
C ASP A 329 32.84 15.12 -14.75
N ASP A 330 32.54 13.88 -14.33
CA ASP A 330 31.69 12.95 -15.06
C ASP A 330 30.25 13.47 -15.13
N THR A 331 29.64 13.37 -16.30
CA THR A 331 28.32 13.93 -16.60
C THR A 331 27.25 13.43 -15.65
N LEU A 332 27.26 12.14 -15.31
CA LEU A 332 26.29 11.51 -14.41
C LEU A 332 26.36 12.08 -13.00
N ILE A 333 27.55 12.39 -12.49
CA ILE A 333 27.76 13.02 -11.18
C ILE A 333 27.35 14.49 -11.21
N ARG A 334 27.68 15.20 -12.28
CA ARG A 334 27.28 16.60 -12.49
C ARG A 334 25.76 16.76 -12.62
N LEU A 335 25.08 15.79 -13.23
CA LEU A 335 23.62 15.73 -13.27
C LEU A 335 23.06 15.36 -11.90
N PHE A 336 23.49 14.25 -11.31
CA PHE A 336 22.94 13.69 -10.07
C PHE A 336 23.98 13.74 -8.91
N PRO A 337 24.27 14.93 -8.33
CA PRO A 337 25.25 15.09 -7.26
C PRO A 337 24.71 14.58 -5.92
N GLY A 338 25.54 14.60 -4.87
CA GLY A 338 25.23 14.01 -3.56
C GLY A 338 23.92 14.53 -2.97
N GLN A 339 23.65 15.83 -3.14
CA GLN A 339 22.41 16.47 -2.71
C GLN A 339 21.18 15.85 -3.41
N TYR A 340 21.23 15.61 -4.72
CA TYR A 340 20.10 15.01 -5.46
C TYR A 340 19.75 13.63 -4.91
N TRP A 341 20.74 12.80 -4.62
CA TRP A 341 20.51 11.46 -4.07
C TRP A 341 20.04 11.50 -2.61
N MET A 342 20.56 12.42 -1.81
CA MET A 342 20.11 12.62 -0.43
C MET A 342 18.64 13.07 -0.39
N ASP A 343 18.28 14.08 -1.17
CA ASP A 343 16.90 14.59 -1.25
C ASP A 343 15.96 13.58 -1.92
N SER A 344 16.44 12.78 -2.88
CA SER A 344 15.71 11.61 -3.40
C SER A 344 15.42 10.57 -2.31
N GLY A 345 16.42 10.24 -1.49
CA GLY A 345 16.28 9.30 -0.36
C GLY A 345 15.29 9.81 0.69
N ILE A 346 15.37 11.10 1.04
CA ILE A 346 14.44 11.78 1.95
C ILE A 346 13.02 11.77 1.35
N ALA A 347 12.86 12.08 0.07
CA ALA A 347 11.56 12.10 -0.61
C ALA A 347 10.92 10.70 -0.66
N ILE A 348 11.68 9.65 -1.01
CA ILE A 348 11.21 8.26 -0.95
C ILE A 348 10.80 7.91 0.48
N GLY A 349 11.65 8.21 1.47
CA GLY A 349 11.37 7.98 2.89
C GLY A 349 10.09 8.66 3.37
N ALA A 350 9.90 9.93 3.03
CA ALA A 350 8.71 10.70 3.38
C ALA A 350 7.44 10.16 2.70
N LEU A 351 7.47 9.85 1.40
CA LEU A 351 6.34 9.27 0.66
C LEU A 351 5.90 7.92 1.25
N VAL A 352 6.87 7.05 1.54
CA VAL A 352 6.62 5.74 2.17
C VAL A 352 6.08 5.92 3.59
N PHE A 353 6.70 6.76 4.42
CA PHE A 353 6.29 7.01 5.80
C PHE A 353 4.87 7.60 5.89
N ILE A 354 4.57 8.66 5.14
CA ILE A 354 3.27 9.32 5.15
C ILE A 354 2.17 8.36 4.66
N THR A 355 2.41 7.63 3.58
CA THR A 355 1.43 6.68 3.02
C THR A 355 1.18 5.50 3.96
N ALA A 356 2.23 4.99 4.62
CA ALA A 356 2.12 3.96 5.64
C ALA A 356 1.35 4.45 6.88
N LEU A 357 1.66 5.67 7.36
CA LEU A 357 0.96 6.28 8.50
C LEU A 357 -0.53 6.52 8.21
N LEU A 358 -0.87 7.07 7.03
CA LEU A 358 -2.26 7.23 6.60
C LEU A 358 -2.97 5.86 6.51
N THR A 359 -2.30 4.85 5.95
CA THR A 359 -2.83 3.49 5.87
C THR A 359 -3.09 2.90 7.26
N LEU A 360 -2.18 3.08 8.21
CA LEU A 360 -2.32 2.66 9.61
C LEU A 360 -3.54 3.32 10.26
N ILE A 361 -3.72 4.63 10.08
CA ILE A 361 -4.84 5.41 10.61
C ILE A 361 -6.17 4.94 10.01
N PHE A 362 -6.27 4.79 8.69
CA PHE A 362 -7.52 4.37 8.04
C PHE A 362 -7.89 2.91 8.31
N THR A 363 -6.89 2.05 8.55
CA THR A 363 -7.07 0.63 8.89
C THR A 363 -7.18 0.38 10.40
N TRP A 364 -7.00 1.40 11.24
CA TRP A 364 -6.97 1.29 12.70
C TRP A 364 -8.16 0.49 13.25
N PRO A 365 -7.94 -0.54 14.10
CA PRO A 365 -8.94 -1.54 14.41
C PRO A 365 -9.91 -1.07 15.51
N THR A 366 -10.72 -0.06 15.20
CA THR A 366 -11.74 0.54 16.09
C THR A 366 -12.90 -0.41 16.41
N ARG A 367 -13.42 -0.36 17.65
CA ARG A 367 -14.47 -1.26 18.17
C ARG A 367 -15.75 -1.27 17.31
N ARG A 368 -16.21 -0.09 16.86
CA ARG A 368 -17.36 0.05 15.92
C ARG A 368 -17.15 -0.66 14.57
N ARG A 369 -15.91 -0.87 14.13
CA ARG A 369 -15.56 -1.51 12.84
C ARG A 369 -15.24 -3.00 12.97
N ARG A 370 -15.24 -3.56 14.20
CA ARG A 370 -15.04 -5.00 14.47
C ARG A 370 -16.35 -5.81 14.51
N GLY A 371 -17.52 -5.16 14.32
CA GLY A 371 -18.83 -5.83 14.40
C GLY A 371 -19.27 -6.22 15.82
N LEU A 372 -18.55 -5.76 16.84
CA LEU A 372 -18.93 -5.95 18.24
C LEU A 372 -20.09 -5.00 18.57
N ALA A 373 -21.17 -5.54 19.16
CA ALA A 373 -22.30 -4.75 19.59
C ALA A 373 -21.85 -3.57 20.49
N PRO A 374 -22.48 -2.38 20.39
CA PRO A 374 -22.25 -1.30 21.33
C PRO A 374 -22.51 -1.79 22.76
N LYS A 375 -21.70 -1.34 23.72
CA LYS A 375 -21.74 -1.80 25.13
C LYS A 375 -23.15 -1.73 25.73
N ASN A 376 -23.96 -0.78 25.27
CA ASN A 376 -25.35 -0.56 25.70
C ASN A 376 -26.32 -1.65 25.23
N GLN A 377 -26.07 -2.32 24.08
CA GLN A 377 -26.89 -3.45 23.63
C GLN A 377 -26.54 -4.74 24.38
N ALA A 378 -25.26 -5.04 24.54
CA ALA A 378 -24.83 -6.19 25.34
C ALA A 378 -25.26 -6.08 26.82
N ALA A 379 -25.29 -4.87 27.38
CA ALA A 379 -25.86 -4.62 28.70
C ALA A 379 -27.39 -4.76 28.73
N ALA A 380 -28.09 -4.32 27.68
CA ALA A 380 -29.54 -4.45 27.56
C ALA A 380 -29.97 -5.92 27.45
N GLU A 381 -29.31 -6.71 26.59
CA GLU A 381 -29.52 -8.16 26.46
C GLU A 381 -29.27 -8.88 27.79
N HIS A 382 -28.14 -8.60 28.46
CA HIS A 382 -27.83 -9.21 29.76
C HIS A 382 -28.80 -8.76 30.89
N SER A 383 -29.45 -7.61 30.76
CA SER A 383 -30.52 -7.14 31.68
C SER A 383 -31.93 -7.63 31.32
N ALA A 384 -32.11 -8.21 30.13
CA ALA A 384 -33.35 -8.80 29.65
C ALA A 384 -33.40 -10.32 29.92
N ASP A 385 -32.23 -10.96 29.98
CA ASP A 385 -32.02 -12.39 30.31
C ASP A 385 -31.88 -12.64 31.83
N ALA A 386 -32.10 -11.60 32.65
CA ALA A 386 -32.14 -11.72 34.11
C ALA A 386 -33.53 -12.19 34.56
N ASP A 387 -33.55 -13.23 35.40
CA ASP A 387 -34.75 -13.95 35.87
C ASP A 387 -35.89 -13.00 36.31
N PRO A 388 -37.14 -13.18 35.85
CA PRO A 388 -38.26 -12.33 36.24
C PRO A 388 -38.56 -12.37 37.75
N GLU A 389 -38.10 -13.39 38.47
CA GLU A 389 -38.28 -13.53 39.92
C GLU A 389 -37.60 -12.39 40.70
N VAL A 390 -36.43 -11.89 40.23
CA VAL A 390 -35.71 -10.77 40.87
C VAL A 390 -36.42 -9.43 40.69
N ARG A 391 -37.34 -9.30 39.73
CA ARG A 391 -38.13 -8.06 39.55
C ARG A 391 -39.30 -7.92 40.53
N ALA A 392 -39.69 -8.99 41.23
CA ALA A 392 -40.86 -8.98 42.11
C ALA A 392 -40.58 -8.36 43.49
N GLU A 393 -39.38 -8.54 44.06
CA GLU A 393 -39.07 -8.07 45.43
C GLU A 393 -38.84 -6.56 45.55
N ALA A 394 -38.44 -5.87 44.48
CA ALA A 394 -38.16 -4.42 44.52
C ALA A 394 -39.42 -3.53 44.51
N GLY A 395 -40.62 -4.11 44.63
CA GLY A 395 -41.90 -3.51 44.23
C GLY A 395 -42.96 -3.34 45.32
N THR A 396 -42.60 -3.06 46.58
CA THR A 396 -43.57 -2.68 47.62
C THR A 396 -43.24 -1.32 48.27
N PRO A 397 -43.98 -0.25 47.95
CA PRO A 397 -43.99 0.96 48.76
C PRO A 397 -44.95 0.76 49.94
N GLU A 398 -44.41 0.77 51.16
CA GLU A 398 -45.22 0.86 52.38
C GLU A 398 -45.87 2.26 52.49
N LYS A 399 -47.00 2.35 53.19
CA LYS A 399 -48.05 3.35 52.95
C LYS A 399 -48.20 4.39 54.04
#